data_AF-A0A5L4NM60-F1
#
_entry.id   AF-A0A5L4NM60-F1
#
_cell.length_a   1.000
_cell.length_b   1.000
_cell.length_c   1.000
_cell.angle_alpha   90.00
_cell.angle_beta   90.00
_cell.angle_gamma   90.00
#
_symmetry.space_group_name_H-M   'P 1'
#
loop_
_entity.id
_entity.type
_entity.pdbx_description
1 polymer ?
#
loop_
_entity_poly.entity_id
_entity_poly.type
_entity_poly.pdbx_seq_one_letter_code
_entity_poly.pdbx_strand_id
1 'polypeptide(L)'
;MQIKALLDEAILSKNTQKELFSHPDPLQIASVYKDENIALLCALFAYGNAKNIVNFLNKLDFSLLEKSDEIIKKECKNLKYRFQNSQDIAQIFITLKRLKNEDSIENIFTKTYQKEQNITQAIKAFIETIYKLNPYKSYGYEFFFSKEFNLPKGPLKRYNMYLRWMVRKDELDLGLFKNIDKKDLLIPLDTHTHKVSLKLKLLKRKIYDFKSVLELTQSLKKFDPTDPIKYDFALYRIGQNKESLWSLN
;
A
#
# COMPACT_ATOMS: atom_id res chain seq x y z
N MET A 1 -1.13 -9.66 -26.79
CA MET A 1 -0.52 -10.99 -26.50
C MET A 1 0.91 -10.83 -26.00
N GLN A 2 1.76 -10.06 -26.69
CA GLN A 2 3.17 -9.84 -26.31
C GLN A 2 3.36 -9.20 -24.92
N ILE A 3 2.64 -8.12 -24.58
CA ILE A 3 2.79 -7.45 -23.27
C ILE A 3 2.44 -8.38 -22.09
N LYS A 4 1.37 -9.18 -22.22
CA LYS A 4 1.01 -10.13 -21.16
C LYS A 4 2.13 -11.14 -20.93
N ALA A 5 2.68 -11.72 -21.99
CA ALA A 5 3.78 -12.68 -21.89
C ALA A 5 5.02 -12.05 -21.22
N LEU A 6 5.38 -10.83 -21.60
CA LEU A 6 6.49 -10.08 -20.98
C LEU A 6 6.26 -9.84 -19.47
N LEU A 7 5.04 -9.48 -19.09
CA LEU A 7 4.71 -9.27 -17.68
C LEU A 7 4.67 -10.59 -16.90
N ASP A 8 4.17 -11.67 -17.49
CA ASP A 8 4.18 -13.01 -16.88
C ASP A 8 5.63 -13.49 -16.64
N GLU A 9 6.53 -13.29 -17.61
CA GLU A 9 7.96 -13.61 -17.48
C GLU A 9 8.66 -12.75 -16.41
N ALA A 10 8.34 -11.45 -16.38
CA ALA A 10 8.85 -10.55 -15.36
C ALA A 10 8.39 -10.97 -13.94
N ILE A 11 7.16 -11.48 -13.79
CA ILE A 11 6.71 -12.02 -12.51
C ILE A 11 7.57 -13.22 -12.09
N LEU A 12 7.78 -14.19 -12.97
CA LEU A 12 8.56 -15.39 -12.64
C LEU A 12 10.00 -15.06 -12.23
N SER A 13 10.63 -14.10 -12.88
CA SER A 13 12.00 -13.70 -12.59
C SER A 13 12.14 -12.78 -11.38
N LYS A 14 11.12 -11.96 -11.08
CA LYS A 14 11.20 -10.91 -10.06
C LYS A 14 10.46 -11.23 -8.76
N ASN A 15 9.52 -12.16 -8.76
CA ASN A 15 8.77 -12.56 -7.56
C ASN A 15 9.62 -13.47 -6.66
N THR A 16 10.69 -12.94 -6.07
CA THR A 16 11.59 -13.70 -5.20
C THR A 16 12.03 -12.85 -3.99
N GLN A 17 12.26 -13.52 -2.85
CA GLN A 17 12.82 -12.87 -1.66
C GLN A 17 14.17 -12.19 -1.95
N LYS A 18 15.01 -12.77 -2.80
CA LYS A 18 16.28 -12.16 -3.24
C LYS A 18 16.05 -10.78 -3.88
N GLU A 19 15.06 -10.65 -4.74
CA GLU A 19 14.71 -9.38 -5.39
C GLU A 19 14.04 -8.39 -4.44
N LEU A 20 13.30 -8.87 -3.44
CA LEU A 20 12.77 -8.01 -2.38
C LEU A 20 13.90 -7.33 -1.61
N PHE A 21 14.90 -8.11 -1.18
CA PHE A 21 16.01 -7.61 -0.36
C PHE A 21 17.13 -6.93 -1.15
N SER A 22 17.11 -6.96 -2.48
CA SER A 22 18.14 -6.33 -3.32
C SER A 22 18.03 -4.80 -3.40
N HIS A 23 16.86 -4.23 -3.11
CA HIS A 23 16.61 -2.78 -3.19
C HIS A 23 15.75 -2.33 -2.01
N PRO A 24 15.98 -1.15 -1.40
CA PRO A 24 15.17 -0.68 -0.28
C PRO A 24 13.67 -0.70 -0.62
N ASP A 25 12.89 -1.42 0.17
CA ASP A 25 11.44 -1.50 0.04
C ASP A 25 10.80 -1.65 1.44
N PRO A 26 9.77 -0.86 1.80
CA PRO A 26 9.06 -1.02 3.07
C PRO A 26 8.49 -2.42 3.29
N LEU A 27 8.18 -3.18 2.23
CA LEU A 27 7.74 -4.57 2.35
C LEU A 27 8.80 -5.46 3.01
N GLN A 28 10.09 -5.14 2.89
CA GLN A 28 11.16 -5.87 3.61
C GLN A 28 10.92 -5.87 5.13
N ILE A 29 10.50 -4.72 5.68
CA ILE A 29 10.23 -4.59 7.11
C ILE A 29 8.94 -5.34 7.45
N ALA A 30 7.86 -5.12 6.69
CA ALA A 30 6.59 -5.81 6.90
C ALA A 30 6.74 -7.34 6.87
N SER A 31 7.55 -7.88 5.97
CA SER A 31 7.81 -9.32 5.81
C SER A 31 8.56 -9.96 7.00
N VAL A 32 9.35 -9.18 7.74
CA VAL A 32 10.02 -9.65 8.96
C VAL A 32 9.00 -9.84 10.09
N TYR A 33 8.08 -8.88 10.26
CA TYR A 33 7.13 -8.90 11.37
C TYR A 33 5.88 -9.75 11.10
N LYS A 34 5.40 -9.81 9.85
CA LYS A 34 4.18 -10.54 9.44
C LYS A 34 2.95 -10.20 10.30
N ASP A 35 2.81 -8.92 10.63
CA ASP A 35 1.72 -8.36 11.43
C ASP A 35 0.96 -7.30 10.61
N GLU A 36 -0.38 -7.34 10.67
CA GLU A 36 -1.23 -6.46 9.87
C GLU A 36 -1.09 -4.97 10.23
N ASN A 37 -0.84 -4.63 11.50
CA ASN A 37 -0.71 -3.27 11.99
C ASN A 37 0.66 -2.70 11.61
N ILE A 38 1.71 -3.49 11.79
CA ILE A 38 3.07 -3.11 11.39
C ILE A 38 3.14 -2.97 9.86
N ALA A 39 2.53 -3.88 9.10
CA ALA A 39 2.48 -3.77 7.65
C ALA A 39 1.70 -2.52 7.19
N LEU A 40 0.60 -2.16 7.86
CA LEU A 40 -0.13 -0.92 7.58
C LEU A 40 0.76 0.29 7.84
N LEU A 41 1.46 0.32 8.97
CA LEU A 41 2.42 1.37 9.29
C LEU A 41 3.50 1.49 8.21
N CYS A 42 4.13 0.38 7.81
CA CYS A 42 5.12 0.35 6.72
C CYS A 42 4.55 0.91 5.41
N ALA A 43 3.31 0.56 5.06
CA ALA A 43 2.64 1.07 3.87
C ALA A 43 2.32 2.57 3.97
N LEU A 44 1.90 3.06 5.13
CA LEU A 44 1.56 4.46 5.35
C LEU A 44 2.78 5.37 5.22
N PHE A 45 3.97 4.91 5.63
CA PHE A 45 5.26 5.61 5.44
C PHE A 45 5.85 5.48 4.02
N ALA A 46 5.26 4.68 3.12
CA ALA A 46 5.82 4.37 1.81
C ALA A 46 5.71 5.50 0.75
N TYR A 47 6.23 6.68 1.08
CA TYR A 47 6.32 7.86 0.20
C TYR A 47 7.64 8.61 0.36
N GLY A 48 8.23 9.01 -0.76
CA GLY A 48 9.56 9.62 -0.79
C GLY A 48 10.63 8.66 -1.30
N ASN A 49 11.88 8.88 -0.90
CA ASN A 49 13.00 8.04 -1.33
C ASN A 49 12.99 6.71 -0.55
N ALA A 50 13.08 5.59 -1.27
CA ALA A 50 12.98 4.25 -0.71
C ALA A 50 14.01 3.96 0.39
N LYS A 51 15.27 4.40 0.24
CA LYS A 51 16.31 4.26 1.27
C LYS A 51 15.94 5.03 2.54
N ASN A 52 15.42 6.25 2.40
CA ASN A 52 14.99 7.05 3.55
C ASN A 52 13.75 6.46 4.24
N ILE A 53 12.83 5.84 3.49
CA ILE A 53 11.68 5.11 4.05
C ILE A 53 12.19 3.97 4.93
N VAL A 54 13.00 3.06 4.37
CA VAL A 54 13.52 1.89 5.11
C VAL A 54 14.37 2.32 6.30
N ASN A 55 15.27 3.30 6.13
CA ASN A 55 16.08 3.84 7.23
C ASN A 55 15.24 4.44 8.36
N PHE A 56 14.10 5.05 8.04
CA PHE A 56 13.20 5.60 9.05
C PHE A 56 12.43 4.48 9.76
N LEU A 57 11.87 3.52 9.01
CA LEU A 57 11.16 2.37 9.58
C LEU A 57 12.03 1.55 10.52
N ASN A 58 13.32 1.35 10.19
CA ASN A 58 14.29 0.66 11.07
C ASN A 58 14.59 1.39 12.38
N LYS A 59 14.26 2.69 12.49
CA LYS A 59 14.42 3.46 13.74
C LYS A 59 13.19 3.37 14.64
N LEU A 60 12.07 2.86 14.14
CA LEU A 60 10.84 2.78 14.90
C LEU A 60 10.87 1.55 15.80
N ASP A 61 10.47 1.75 17.06
CA ASP A 61 10.18 0.65 17.98
C ASP A 61 8.70 0.25 17.81
N PHE A 62 8.46 -0.90 17.16
CA PHE A 62 7.09 -1.39 16.97
C PHE A 62 6.44 -1.93 18.24
N SER A 63 7.22 -2.17 19.32
CA SER A 63 6.65 -2.55 20.62
C SER A 63 5.80 -1.44 21.24
N LEU A 64 5.92 -0.20 20.74
CA LEU A 64 5.08 0.94 21.10
C LEU A 64 3.58 0.69 20.85
N LEU A 65 3.23 -0.22 19.94
CA LEU A 65 1.83 -0.62 19.71
C LEU A 65 1.18 -1.23 20.95
N GLU A 66 1.98 -1.73 21.91
CA GLU A 66 1.50 -2.34 23.16
C GLU A 66 1.67 -1.42 24.38
N LYS A 67 2.06 -0.15 24.20
CA LYS A 67 2.37 0.77 25.30
C LYS A 67 1.25 1.79 25.57
N SER A 68 1.30 2.43 26.73
CA SER A 68 0.37 3.51 27.07
C SER A 68 0.57 4.74 26.17
N ASP A 69 -0.45 5.60 26.06
CA ASP A 69 -0.37 6.81 25.23
C ASP A 69 0.77 7.74 25.70
N GLU A 70 1.06 7.76 27.00
CA GLU A 70 2.13 8.55 27.62
C GLU A 70 3.51 8.05 27.17
N ILE A 71 3.74 6.74 27.21
CA ILE A 71 4.99 6.13 26.76
C ILE A 71 5.17 6.37 25.25
N ILE A 72 4.13 6.16 24.44
CA ILE A 72 4.19 6.39 23.00
C ILE A 72 4.59 7.84 22.70
N LYS A 73 3.94 8.82 23.34
CA LYS A 73 4.27 10.25 23.15
C LYS A 73 5.71 10.57 23.57
N LYS A 74 6.18 9.98 24.66
CA LYS A 74 7.56 10.18 25.15
C LYS A 74 8.59 9.64 24.16
N GLU A 75 8.45 8.39 23.71
CA GLU A 75 9.42 7.74 22.83
C GLU A 75 9.41 8.33 21.41
N CYS A 76 8.27 8.83 20.94
CA CYS A 76 8.15 9.49 19.64
C CYS A 76 8.66 10.95 19.61
N LYS A 77 9.02 11.56 20.75
CA LYS A 77 9.28 13.01 20.89
C LYS A 77 10.31 13.56 19.89
N ASN A 78 11.31 12.77 19.52
CA ASN A 78 12.40 13.16 18.62
C ASN A 78 12.25 12.60 17.19
N LEU A 79 11.17 11.90 16.89
CA LEU A 79 10.92 11.34 15.57
C LEU A 79 10.30 12.41 14.67
N LYS A 80 10.81 12.52 13.44
CA LYS A 80 10.24 13.36 12.38
C LYS A 80 10.46 12.67 11.04
N TYR A 81 9.47 12.74 10.17
CA TYR A 81 9.58 12.18 8.82
C TYR A 81 8.83 13.03 7.81
N ARG A 82 9.56 13.74 6.94
CA ARG A 82 9.00 14.58 5.86
C ARG A 82 7.89 15.53 6.33
N PHE A 83 6.62 15.12 6.21
CA PHE A 83 5.44 15.92 6.54
C PHE A 83 4.97 15.73 7.99
N GLN A 84 5.58 14.81 8.72
CA GLN A 84 5.16 14.38 10.04
C GLN A 84 6.12 14.86 11.10
N ASN A 85 5.56 15.55 12.08
CA ASN A 85 6.23 15.87 13.33
C ASN A 85 6.11 14.71 14.33
N SER A 86 6.71 14.89 15.52
CA SER A 86 6.71 13.87 16.57
C SER A 86 5.32 13.55 17.13
N GLN A 87 4.43 14.55 17.17
CA GLN A 87 3.04 14.34 17.57
C GLN A 87 2.29 13.51 16.53
N ASP A 88 2.46 13.77 15.24
CA ASP A 88 1.84 12.98 14.16
C ASP A 88 2.28 11.51 14.23
N ILE A 89 3.57 11.28 14.51
CA ILE A 89 4.15 9.94 14.65
C ILE A 89 3.63 9.25 15.91
N ALA A 90 3.54 9.95 17.05
CA ALA A 90 2.91 9.39 18.24
C ALA A 90 1.44 9.01 17.98
N GLN A 91 0.71 9.85 17.25
CA GLN A 91 -0.71 9.66 16.99
C GLN A 91 -1.00 8.48 16.06
N ILE A 92 -0.15 8.18 15.07
CA ILE A 92 -0.32 6.94 14.28
C ILE A 92 -0.13 5.69 15.15
N PHE A 93 0.84 5.65 16.07
CA PHE A 93 0.98 4.52 17.01
C PHE A 93 -0.22 4.38 17.94
N ILE A 94 -0.71 5.49 18.50
CA ILE A 94 -1.91 5.50 19.35
C ILE A 94 -3.12 4.98 18.56
N THR A 95 -3.31 5.44 17.33
CA THR A 95 -4.40 5.01 16.45
C THR A 95 -4.31 3.52 16.16
N LEU A 96 -3.15 2.99 15.79
CA LEU A 96 -2.98 1.57 15.47
C LEU A 96 -3.14 0.69 16.72
N LYS A 97 -2.68 1.13 17.89
CA LYS A 97 -3.00 0.46 19.16
C LYS A 97 -4.51 0.37 19.39
N ARG A 98 -5.22 1.49 19.25
CA ARG A 98 -6.68 1.53 19.42
C ARG A 98 -7.39 0.65 18.39
N LEU A 99 -6.92 0.66 17.15
CA LEU A 99 -7.42 -0.19 16.07
C LEU A 99 -7.28 -1.68 16.43
N LYS A 100 -6.09 -2.10 16.86
CA LYS A 100 -5.82 -3.46 17.33
C LYS A 100 -6.73 -3.89 18.49
N ASN A 101 -7.12 -2.96 19.36
CA ASN A 101 -8.03 -3.22 20.48
C ASN A 101 -9.52 -3.22 20.08
N GLU A 102 -9.87 -2.63 18.94
CA GLU A 102 -11.25 -2.59 18.43
C GLU A 102 -11.59 -3.88 17.69
N ASP A 103 -10.77 -4.26 16.70
CA ASP A 103 -10.93 -5.48 15.89
C ASP A 103 -9.64 -5.73 15.07
N SER A 104 -9.55 -6.88 14.40
CA SER A 104 -8.52 -7.06 13.37
C SER A 104 -8.76 -6.12 12.19
N ILE A 105 -7.69 -5.68 11.54
CA ILE A 105 -7.79 -4.84 10.34
C ILE A 105 -8.53 -5.60 9.24
N GLU A 106 -8.27 -6.91 9.08
CA GLU A 106 -9.03 -7.74 8.15
C GLU A 106 -10.54 -7.64 8.36
N ASN A 107 -11.02 -7.79 9.60
CA ASN A 107 -12.45 -7.75 9.91
C ASN A 107 -13.05 -6.38 9.58
N ILE A 108 -12.33 -5.30 9.87
CA ILE A 108 -12.79 -3.93 9.58
C ILE A 108 -12.99 -3.73 8.07
N PHE A 109 -12.04 -4.18 7.24
CA PHE A 109 -12.19 -4.13 5.79
C PHE A 109 -13.30 -5.08 5.29
N THR A 110 -13.32 -6.31 5.80
CA THR A 110 -14.20 -7.39 5.33
C THR A 110 -15.67 -7.06 5.53
N LYS A 111 -16.05 -6.47 6.67
CA LYS A 111 -17.45 -6.08 6.98
C LYS A 111 -18.07 -5.25 5.85
N THR A 112 -17.36 -4.22 5.39
CA THR A 112 -17.85 -3.34 4.31
C THR A 112 -17.64 -3.97 2.95
N TYR A 113 -16.52 -4.66 2.72
CA TYR A 113 -16.25 -5.31 1.44
C TYR A 113 -17.31 -6.36 1.08
N GLN A 114 -17.71 -7.23 2.02
CA GLN A 114 -18.72 -8.26 1.75
C GLN A 114 -20.09 -7.67 1.45
N LYS A 115 -20.46 -6.57 2.12
CA LYS A 115 -21.73 -5.88 1.91
C LYS A 115 -21.78 -5.16 0.57
N GLU A 116 -20.73 -4.41 0.23
CA GLU A 116 -20.73 -3.50 -0.92
C GLU A 116 -20.08 -4.12 -2.17
N GLN A 117 -19.40 -5.26 -2.03
CA GLN A 117 -18.58 -5.89 -3.07
C GLN A 117 -17.60 -4.90 -3.74
N ASN A 118 -17.06 -3.98 -2.93
CA ASN A 118 -16.26 -2.86 -3.41
C ASN A 118 -15.16 -2.48 -2.43
N ILE A 119 -13.91 -2.73 -2.82
CA ILE A 119 -12.74 -2.46 -1.98
C ILE A 119 -12.54 -0.96 -1.68
N THR A 120 -13.01 -0.07 -2.56
CA THR A 120 -12.92 1.38 -2.35
C THR A 120 -13.86 1.84 -1.23
N GLN A 121 -15.05 1.23 -1.14
CA GLN A 121 -15.97 1.47 -0.02
C GLN A 121 -15.39 0.93 1.30
N ALA A 122 -14.71 -0.22 1.25
CA ALA A 122 -14.02 -0.75 2.42
C ALA A 122 -12.88 0.18 2.90
N ILE A 123 -12.08 0.76 1.99
CA ILE A 123 -11.07 1.78 2.34
C ILE A 123 -11.74 3.02 2.96
N LYS A 124 -12.86 3.50 2.40
CA LYS A 124 -13.60 4.64 2.95
C LYS A 124 -14.07 4.37 4.38
N ALA A 125 -14.72 3.23 4.62
CA ALA A 125 -15.19 2.82 5.95
C ALA A 125 -14.03 2.61 6.94
N PHE A 126 -12.89 2.11 6.47
CA PHE A 126 -11.68 2.00 7.28
C PHE A 126 -11.19 3.38 7.74
N ILE A 127 -11.14 4.37 6.85
CA ILE A 127 -10.74 5.74 7.19
C ILE A 127 -11.72 6.38 8.19
N GLU A 128 -13.03 6.19 8.00
CA GLU A 128 -14.05 6.64 8.95
C GLU A 128 -13.84 6.00 10.33
N THR A 129 -13.51 4.71 10.39
CA THR A 129 -13.18 3.99 11.63
C THR A 129 -11.95 4.59 12.31
N ILE A 130 -10.91 4.94 11.55
CA ILE A 130 -9.70 5.58 12.08
C ILE A 130 -10.03 6.90 12.78
N TYR A 131 -10.84 7.77 12.15
CA TYR A 131 -11.21 9.05 12.75
C TYR A 131 -12.20 8.93 13.91
N LYS A 132 -13.01 7.86 13.94
CA LYS A 132 -13.83 7.51 15.11
C LYS A 132 -12.96 7.10 16.31
N LEU A 133 -11.95 6.25 16.09
CA LEU A 133 -11.04 5.77 17.15
C LEU A 133 -10.07 6.84 17.66
N ASN A 134 -9.66 7.75 16.77
CA ASN A 134 -8.79 8.85 17.12
C ASN A 134 -9.14 10.12 16.32
N PRO A 135 -9.91 11.06 16.89
CA PRO A 135 -10.35 12.27 16.20
C PRO A 135 -9.24 13.32 16.03
N TYR A 136 -7.96 12.93 16.17
CA TYR A 136 -6.82 13.80 15.92
C TYR A 136 -6.72 14.19 14.44
N LYS A 137 -6.47 15.48 14.17
CA LYS A 137 -6.32 16.01 12.81
C LYS A 137 -5.11 16.94 12.75
N SER A 138 -4.26 16.69 11.78
CA SER A 138 -3.12 17.54 11.40
C SER A 138 -2.80 17.27 9.93
N TYR A 139 -2.03 18.15 9.29
CA TYR A 139 -1.58 17.88 7.91
C TYR A 139 -0.83 16.54 7.80
N GLY A 140 0.09 16.25 8.75
CA GLY A 140 0.87 15.02 8.75
C GLY A 140 0.03 13.75 9.00
N TYR A 141 -0.96 13.83 9.89
CA TYR A 141 -1.83 12.71 10.21
C TYR A 141 -2.85 12.43 9.09
N GLU A 142 -3.49 13.46 8.55
CA GLU A 142 -4.36 13.34 7.37
C GLU A 142 -3.55 12.92 6.13
N PHE A 143 -2.25 13.26 6.08
CA PHE A 143 -1.37 12.72 5.06
C PHE A 143 -1.14 11.21 5.24
N PHE A 144 -1.22 10.62 6.43
CA PHE A 144 -1.22 9.15 6.54
C PHE A 144 -2.55 8.56 6.05
N PHE A 145 -3.65 8.92 6.72
CA PHE A 145 -4.92 8.21 6.58
C PHE A 145 -5.83 8.76 5.46
N SER A 146 -5.40 9.81 4.77
CA SER A 146 -6.28 10.62 3.92
C SER A 146 -7.33 11.39 4.71
N LYS A 147 -7.89 12.42 4.08
CA LYS A 147 -9.13 13.06 4.54
C LYS A 147 -10.30 12.16 4.17
N GLU A 148 -11.38 12.24 4.95
CA GLU A 148 -12.65 11.61 4.59
C GLU A 148 -13.10 12.09 3.20
N PHE A 149 -13.65 11.17 2.41
CA PHE A 149 -14.04 11.44 1.02
C PHE A 149 -15.31 10.68 0.64
N ASN A 150 -16.08 11.25 -0.29
CA ASN A 150 -17.16 10.51 -0.97
C ASN A 150 -16.60 9.69 -2.14
N LEU A 151 -15.71 10.30 -2.93
CA LEU A 151 -14.98 9.65 -4.02
C LEU A 151 -13.49 9.98 -3.91
N PRO A 152 -12.59 9.02 -4.14
CA PRO A 152 -11.16 9.28 -4.07
C PRO A 152 -10.74 10.23 -5.19
N LYS A 153 -10.06 11.33 -4.81
CA LYS A 153 -9.43 12.24 -5.78
C LYS A 153 -8.06 11.70 -6.22
N GLY A 154 -7.29 11.17 -5.27
CA GLY A 154 -5.97 10.59 -5.50
C GLY A 154 -6.01 9.06 -5.69
N PRO A 155 -4.88 8.45 -6.09
CA PRO A 155 -4.82 7.03 -6.46
C PRO A 155 -4.93 6.04 -5.29
N LEU A 156 -4.97 6.51 -4.03
CA LEU A 156 -4.97 5.65 -2.83
C LEU A 156 -3.83 4.61 -2.79
N LYS A 157 -2.70 4.92 -3.47
CA LYS A 157 -1.57 4.00 -3.68
C LYS A 157 -1.15 3.22 -2.43
N ARG A 158 -1.04 3.87 -1.26
CA ARG A 158 -0.59 3.20 -0.02
C ARG A 158 -1.61 2.19 0.52
N TYR A 159 -2.90 2.47 0.41
CA TYR A 159 -3.95 1.51 0.78
C TYR A 159 -4.00 0.34 -0.19
N ASN A 160 -3.95 0.61 -1.50
CA ASN A 160 -3.90 -0.45 -2.51
C ASN A 160 -2.66 -1.33 -2.34
N MET A 161 -1.53 -0.75 -1.92
CA MET A 161 -0.27 -1.47 -1.68
C MET A 161 -0.38 -2.34 -0.43
N TYR A 162 -0.90 -1.79 0.66
CA TYR A 162 -1.19 -2.55 1.87
C TYR A 162 -2.12 -3.73 1.59
N LEU A 163 -3.25 -3.49 0.93
CA LEU A 163 -4.23 -4.53 0.61
C LEU A 163 -3.64 -5.59 -0.33
N ARG A 164 -2.78 -5.21 -1.28
CA ARG A 164 -2.02 -6.17 -2.09
C ARG A 164 -1.23 -7.13 -1.19
N TRP A 165 -0.42 -6.58 -0.27
CA TRP A 165 0.40 -7.37 0.64
C TRP A 165 -0.43 -8.26 1.56
N MET A 166 -1.58 -7.78 2.03
CA MET A 166 -2.40 -8.53 2.99
C MET A 166 -3.24 -9.62 2.32
N VAL A 167 -3.82 -9.35 1.15
CA VAL A 167 -4.80 -10.26 0.53
C VAL A 167 -4.13 -11.28 -0.39
N ARG A 168 -3.12 -10.89 -1.17
CA ARG A 168 -2.38 -11.84 -2.01
C ARG A 168 -1.39 -12.63 -1.16
N LYS A 169 -1.14 -13.87 -1.59
CA LYS A 169 -0.14 -14.76 -1.00
C LYS A 169 0.75 -15.30 -2.10
N ASP A 170 2.02 -14.94 -2.08
CA ASP A 170 3.06 -15.47 -2.96
C ASP A 170 4.44 -15.35 -2.30
N GLU A 171 5.51 -15.36 -3.08
CA GLU A 171 6.88 -15.19 -2.57
C GLU A 171 7.13 -13.82 -1.94
N LEU A 172 6.30 -12.80 -2.20
CA LEU A 172 6.49 -11.43 -1.71
C LEU A 172 5.36 -10.97 -0.79
N ASP A 173 4.11 -11.17 -1.19
CA ASP A 173 2.92 -10.74 -0.47
C ASP A 173 2.59 -11.70 0.69
N LEU A 174 2.20 -11.15 1.85
CA LEU A 174 2.13 -11.86 3.13
C LEU A 174 0.92 -12.81 3.24
N GLY A 175 -0.20 -12.45 2.59
CA GLY A 175 -1.41 -13.26 2.56
C GLY A 175 -2.06 -13.45 3.94
N LEU A 176 -2.06 -12.41 4.77
CA LEU A 176 -2.68 -12.44 6.10
C LEU A 176 -4.22 -12.43 6.02
N PHE A 177 -4.80 -11.73 5.04
CA PHE A 177 -6.26 -11.62 4.88
C PHE A 177 -6.79 -12.78 4.02
N LYS A 178 -7.91 -13.37 4.44
CA LYS A 178 -8.57 -14.51 3.82
C LYS A 178 -9.94 -14.21 3.24
N ASN A 179 -10.60 -13.17 3.74
CA ASN A 179 -12.01 -12.89 3.45
C ASN A 179 -12.24 -11.78 2.40
N ILE A 180 -11.18 -11.38 1.70
CA ILE A 180 -11.22 -10.42 0.58
C ILE A 180 -10.67 -11.12 -0.66
N ASP A 181 -11.36 -11.02 -1.80
CA ASP A 181 -10.91 -11.66 -3.04
C ASP A 181 -9.86 -10.80 -3.76
N LYS A 182 -8.74 -11.43 -4.15
CA LYS A 182 -7.66 -10.77 -4.89
C LYS A 182 -8.11 -10.19 -6.24
N LYS A 183 -9.18 -10.74 -6.85
CA LYS A 183 -9.75 -10.26 -8.12
C LYS A 183 -10.36 -8.85 -8.04
N ASP A 184 -10.63 -8.38 -6.83
CA ASP A 184 -11.27 -7.10 -6.55
C ASP A 184 -10.28 -6.05 -6.02
N LEU A 185 -9.01 -6.41 -5.86
CA LEU A 185 -7.95 -5.48 -5.52
C LEU A 185 -7.70 -4.47 -6.65
N LEU A 186 -7.22 -3.29 -6.25
CA LEU A 186 -6.83 -2.23 -7.16
C LEU A 186 -5.30 -2.08 -7.20
N ILE A 187 -4.77 -1.68 -8.35
CA ILE A 187 -3.33 -1.49 -8.53
C ILE A 187 -2.81 -0.34 -7.62
N PRO A 188 -1.72 -0.52 -6.86
CA PRO A 188 -1.04 0.57 -6.15
C PRO A 188 -0.25 1.48 -7.09
N LEU A 189 -0.99 2.22 -7.92
CA LEU A 189 -0.45 3.10 -8.94
C LEU A 189 0.40 4.22 -8.34
N ASP A 190 1.70 4.20 -8.65
CA ASP A 190 2.59 5.34 -8.45
C ASP A 190 2.88 6.09 -9.76
N THR A 191 3.61 7.20 -9.66
CA THR A 191 3.91 8.06 -10.82
C THR A 191 4.84 7.40 -11.84
N HIS A 192 5.68 6.45 -11.45
CA HIS A 192 6.57 5.72 -12.36
C HIS A 192 5.79 4.66 -13.11
N THR A 193 5.02 3.85 -12.38
CA THR A 193 4.11 2.82 -12.89
C THR A 193 3.08 3.43 -13.84
N HIS A 194 2.56 4.62 -13.53
CA HIS A 194 1.66 5.37 -14.41
C HIS A 194 2.32 5.72 -15.75
N LYS A 195 3.56 6.24 -15.73
CA LYS A 195 4.32 6.55 -16.95
C LYS A 195 4.64 5.29 -17.77
N VAL A 196 5.07 4.21 -17.12
CA VAL A 196 5.34 2.93 -17.80
C VAL A 196 4.07 2.39 -18.44
N SER A 197 2.96 2.41 -17.70
CA SER A 197 1.69 1.86 -18.17
C SER A 197 1.10 2.68 -19.33
N LEU A 198 1.33 4.01 -19.38
CA LEU A 198 1.03 4.83 -20.55
C LEU A 198 1.86 4.43 -21.79
N LYS A 199 3.17 4.19 -21.61
CA LYS A 199 4.06 3.76 -22.71
C LYS A 199 3.69 2.38 -23.24
N LEU A 200 3.33 1.46 -22.34
CA LEU A 200 2.83 0.12 -22.68
C LEU A 200 1.38 0.14 -23.20
N LYS A 201 0.73 1.31 -23.31
CA LYS A 201 -0.67 1.47 -23.73
C LYS A 201 -1.66 0.66 -22.88
N LEU A 202 -1.31 0.38 -21.62
CA LEU A 202 -2.19 -0.28 -20.64
C LEU A 202 -3.25 0.68 -20.08
N LEU A 203 -3.00 1.99 -20.15
CA LEU A 203 -4.01 3.02 -19.95
C LEU A 203 -3.79 4.18 -20.92
N LYS A 204 -4.82 5.01 -21.10
CA LYS A 204 -4.79 6.21 -21.94
C LYS A 204 -4.82 7.51 -21.12
N ARG A 205 -5.37 7.47 -19.89
CA ARG A 205 -5.51 8.67 -19.06
C ARG A 205 -4.15 9.23 -18.60
N LYS A 206 -3.84 10.43 -19.06
CA LYS A 206 -2.60 11.15 -18.71
C LYS A 206 -2.60 11.75 -17.30
N ILE A 207 -3.78 11.90 -16.67
CA ILE A 207 -3.92 12.45 -15.32
C ILE A 207 -3.64 11.34 -14.31
N TYR A 208 -2.70 11.58 -13.39
CA TYR A 208 -2.39 10.66 -12.30
C TYR A 208 -3.42 10.83 -11.17
N ASP A 209 -4.51 10.06 -11.23
CA ASP A 209 -5.62 10.09 -10.29
C ASP A 209 -6.28 8.72 -10.12
N PHE A 210 -7.35 8.66 -9.31
CA PHE A 210 -8.07 7.42 -9.06
C PHE A 210 -8.69 6.79 -10.32
N LYS A 211 -9.07 7.60 -11.32
CA LYS A 211 -9.61 7.05 -12.58
C LYS A 211 -8.53 6.29 -13.36
N SER A 212 -7.27 6.72 -13.29
CA SER A 212 -6.14 5.97 -13.86
C SER A 212 -5.90 4.63 -13.15
N VAL A 213 -6.15 4.56 -11.84
CA VAL A 213 -6.11 3.30 -11.08
C VAL A 213 -7.15 2.31 -11.61
N LEU A 214 -8.39 2.78 -11.77
CA LEU A 214 -9.49 1.96 -12.28
C LEU A 214 -9.23 1.51 -13.73
N GLU A 215 -8.80 2.42 -14.59
CA GLU A 215 -8.49 2.12 -16.00
C GLU A 215 -7.37 1.07 -16.11
N LEU A 216 -6.26 1.26 -15.38
CA LEU A 216 -5.15 0.31 -15.41
C LEU A 216 -5.56 -1.05 -14.83
N THR A 217 -6.26 -1.07 -13.69
CA THR A 217 -6.75 -2.32 -13.08
C THR A 217 -7.64 -3.08 -14.05
N GLN A 218 -8.55 -2.39 -14.75
CA GLN A 218 -9.43 -3.02 -15.74
C GLN A 218 -8.64 -3.59 -16.94
N SER A 219 -7.58 -2.92 -17.37
CA SER A 219 -6.68 -3.45 -18.41
C SER A 219 -5.94 -4.70 -17.94
N LEU A 220 -5.43 -4.73 -16.71
CA LEU A 220 -4.76 -5.90 -16.14
C LEU A 220 -5.72 -7.07 -15.90
N LYS A 221 -7.00 -6.80 -15.60
CA LYS A 221 -8.05 -7.81 -15.49
C LYS A 221 -8.31 -8.57 -16.79
N LYS A 222 -7.97 -7.99 -17.96
CA LYS A 222 -7.99 -8.69 -19.25
C LYS A 222 -6.85 -9.71 -19.40
N PHE A 223 -5.78 -9.56 -18.61
CA PHE A 223 -4.66 -10.49 -18.62
C PHE A 223 -4.87 -11.62 -17.61
N ASP A 224 -5.33 -11.28 -16.41
CA ASP A 224 -5.74 -12.25 -15.40
C ASP A 224 -6.97 -11.73 -14.65
N PRO A 225 -8.17 -12.30 -14.91
CA PRO A 225 -9.39 -11.86 -14.25
C PRO A 225 -9.49 -12.30 -12.79
N THR A 226 -8.72 -13.33 -12.40
CA THR A 226 -8.71 -13.86 -11.04
C THR A 226 -7.70 -13.13 -10.17
N ASP A 227 -6.70 -12.49 -10.77
CA ASP A 227 -5.61 -11.87 -10.04
C ASP A 227 -4.93 -10.72 -10.80
N PRO A 228 -5.64 -9.61 -11.06
CA PRO A 228 -5.14 -8.54 -11.91
C PRO A 228 -3.91 -7.83 -11.33
N ILE A 229 -3.73 -7.85 -10.00
CA ILE A 229 -2.72 -7.04 -9.32
C ILE A 229 -1.36 -7.75 -9.22
N LYS A 230 -1.26 -9.02 -9.64
CA LYS A 230 0.04 -9.74 -9.71
C LYS A 230 1.08 -9.04 -10.58
N TYR A 231 0.62 -8.24 -11.54
CA TYR A 231 1.45 -7.50 -12.47
C TYR A 231 2.08 -6.23 -11.88
N ASP A 232 1.73 -5.85 -10.65
CA ASP A 232 2.27 -4.65 -10.03
C ASP A 232 3.79 -4.64 -9.94
N PHE A 233 4.36 -5.68 -9.32
CA PHE A 233 5.78 -5.74 -9.06
C PHE A 233 6.59 -5.73 -10.37
N ALA A 234 6.09 -6.43 -11.39
CA ALA A 234 6.67 -6.41 -12.74
C ALA A 234 6.67 -5.00 -13.34
N LEU A 235 5.52 -4.30 -13.33
CA LEU A 235 5.41 -2.93 -13.85
C LEU A 235 6.30 -1.94 -13.08
N TYR A 236 6.36 -2.08 -11.75
CA TYR A 236 7.19 -1.26 -10.88
C TYR A 236 8.69 -1.44 -11.19
N ARG A 237 9.15 -2.69 -11.35
CA ARG A 237 10.56 -3.00 -11.65
C ARG A 237 10.97 -2.58 -13.05
N ILE A 238 10.13 -2.79 -14.06
CA ILE A 238 10.35 -2.26 -15.43
C ILE A 238 10.52 -0.73 -15.37
N GLY A 239 9.74 -0.05 -14.53
CA GLY A 239 9.85 1.39 -14.32
C GLY A 239 11.15 1.86 -13.67
N GLN A 240 11.72 1.08 -12.75
CA GLN A 240 12.96 1.42 -12.06
C GLN A 240 14.21 1.14 -12.90
N ASN A 241 14.25 0.03 -13.63
CA ASN A 241 15.47 -0.44 -14.27
C ASN A 241 15.88 0.35 -15.51
N LYS A 242 15.03 1.25 -16.05
CA LYS A 242 15.22 1.85 -17.39
C LYS A 242 15.58 0.82 -18.47
N GLU A 243 15.27 -0.47 -18.25
CA GLU A 243 15.42 -1.51 -19.26
C GLU A 243 14.71 -1.00 -20.51
N SER A 244 15.42 -1.02 -21.63
CA SER A 244 15.07 -0.20 -22.77
C SER A 244 13.68 -0.60 -23.27
N LEU A 245 12.68 0.21 -22.94
CA LEU A 245 11.35 0.15 -23.57
C LEU A 245 11.45 0.33 -25.11
N TRP A 246 12.64 0.64 -25.62
CA TRP A 246 13.03 0.74 -27.02
C TRP A 246 13.25 -0.61 -27.71
N SER A 247 13.43 -1.72 -26.98
CA SER A 247 13.40 -3.07 -27.57
C SER A 247 11.96 -3.62 -27.70
N LEU A 248 10.96 -2.85 -27.28
CA LEU A 248 9.54 -3.23 -27.25
C LEU A 248 8.69 -2.50 -28.30
N ASN A 249 9.32 -1.78 -29.25
CA ASN A 249 8.68 -1.22 -30.44
C ASN A 249 9.17 -1.93 -31.69
#